data_AF-A0A9E2XAL7-F1
#
_entry.id   AF-A0A9E2XAL7-F1
#
_cell.length_a   1.000
_cell.length_b   1.000
_cell.length_c   1.000
_cell.angle_alpha   90.00
_cell.angle_beta   90.00
_cell.angle_gamma   90.00
#
_symmetry.space_group_name_H-M   'P 1'
#
loop_
_entity.id
_entity.type
_entity.pdbx_description
1 polymer ?
#
loop_
_entity_poly.entity_id
_entity_poly.type
_entity_poly.pdbx_seq_one_letter_code
_entity_poly.pdbx_strand_id
1 'polypeptide(L)'
;MSKRPMYLQHVNIYVRNAERSKEWYEEMLGLHTYEYRPGWAAFMSADTEQSHEVALMQLGEDAPLQQKGQVGLNHMAWRLESLDDLKDFYHRIKAKGWPIEHISDHGISLGIYTRDPDGNGVEVFYEMPRAEWPVDYHIFSRDKVGRGRFPGPWDAEIRADGPPVPLAQPVPA
;
A
#
# COMPACT_ATOMS: atom_id res chain seq x y z
N MET A 1 -19.88 8.79 28.24
CA MET A 1 -18.81 8.05 27.55
C MET A 1 -18.58 8.68 26.20
N SER A 2 -17.34 9.06 25.87
CA SER A 2 -17.02 9.63 24.56
C SER A 2 -17.19 8.57 23.49
N LYS A 3 -18.17 8.74 22.59
CA LYS A 3 -18.33 7.89 21.40
C LYS A 3 -17.25 8.31 20.40
N ARG A 4 -16.15 7.54 20.31
CA ARG A 4 -15.04 7.79 19.37
C ARG A 4 -14.86 6.59 18.43
N PRO A 5 -14.32 6.78 17.21
CA PRO A 5 -13.97 5.68 16.30
C PRO A 5 -13.01 4.69 16.96
N MET A 6 -13.13 3.40 16.60
CA MET A 6 -12.24 2.34 17.09
C MET A 6 -10.98 2.22 16.23
N TYR A 7 -11.14 2.24 14.90
CA TYR A 7 -10.07 2.14 13.90
C TYR A 7 -10.60 2.60 12.52
N LEU A 8 -9.69 2.79 11.56
CA LEU A 8 -10.05 2.97 10.15
C LEU A 8 -10.51 1.61 9.60
N GLN A 9 -11.74 1.54 9.09
CA GLN A 9 -12.32 0.26 8.65
C GLN A 9 -12.17 0.04 7.15
N HIS A 10 -12.44 1.05 6.31
CA HIS A 10 -12.31 0.91 4.86
C HIS A 10 -11.91 2.21 4.18
N VAL A 11 -11.40 2.06 2.95
CA VAL A 11 -11.29 3.14 1.97
C VAL A 11 -12.15 2.80 0.75
N ASN A 12 -12.69 3.83 0.11
CA ASN A 12 -13.43 3.71 -1.13
C ASN A 12 -12.67 4.52 -2.19
N ILE A 13 -12.30 3.86 -3.29
CA ILE A 13 -11.49 4.45 -4.35
C ILE A 13 -12.18 4.30 -5.69
N TYR A 14 -11.92 5.25 -6.58
CA TYR A 14 -12.38 5.16 -7.96
C TYR A 14 -11.39 4.37 -8.83
N VAL A 15 -11.96 3.54 -9.70
CA VAL A 15 -11.26 2.75 -10.71
C VAL A 15 -11.96 2.90 -12.06
N ARG A 16 -11.25 2.71 -13.17
CA ARG A 16 -11.87 2.74 -14.50
C ARG A 16 -12.78 1.55 -14.71
N ASN A 17 -12.36 0.40 -14.20
CA ASN A 17 -13.02 -0.88 -14.38
C ASN A 17 -12.91 -1.71 -13.09
N ALA A 18 -14.05 -1.99 -12.47
CA ALA A 18 -14.10 -2.70 -11.19
C ALA A 18 -13.71 -4.18 -11.35
N GLU A 19 -13.99 -4.81 -12.49
CA GLU A 19 -13.62 -6.21 -12.74
C GLU A 19 -12.11 -6.38 -12.86
N ARG A 20 -11.48 -5.60 -13.75
CA ARG A 20 -10.02 -5.59 -13.94
C ARG A 20 -9.28 -5.29 -12.65
N SER A 21 -9.79 -4.33 -11.88
CA SER A 21 -9.20 -3.98 -10.60
C SER A 21 -9.37 -5.12 -9.60
N LYS A 22 -10.60 -5.63 -9.42
CA LYS A 22 -10.88 -6.78 -8.54
C LYS A 22 -9.95 -7.96 -8.82
N GLU A 23 -9.82 -8.36 -10.08
CA GLU A 23 -8.93 -9.45 -10.49
C GLU A 23 -7.47 -9.17 -10.08
N TRP A 24 -7.01 -7.93 -10.28
CA TRP A 24 -5.67 -7.54 -9.83
C TRP A 24 -5.52 -7.63 -8.30
N TYR A 25 -6.49 -7.16 -7.51
CA TYR A 25 -6.42 -7.23 -6.04
C TYR A 25 -6.53 -8.69 -5.53
N GLU A 26 -7.36 -9.52 -6.15
CA GLU A 26 -7.43 -10.97 -5.86
C GLU A 26 -6.10 -11.66 -6.18
N GLU A 27 -5.54 -11.38 -7.35
CA GLU A 27 -4.33 -12.06 -7.80
C GLU A 27 -3.07 -11.56 -7.06
N MET A 28 -3.00 -10.25 -6.82
CA MET A 28 -1.84 -9.59 -6.23
C MET A 28 -1.84 -9.75 -4.72
N LEU A 29 -2.93 -9.40 -4.06
CA LEU A 29 -2.98 -9.34 -2.60
C LEU A 29 -3.67 -10.56 -1.99
N GLY A 30 -4.38 -11.38 -2.79
CA GLY A 30 -5.15 -12.50 -2.27
C GLY A 30 -6.43 -12.06 -1.57
N LEU A 31 -6.92 -10.84 -1.83
CA LEU A 31 -8.12 -10.34 -1.16
C LEU A 31 -9.34 -11.17 -1.52
N HIS A 32 -10.20 -11.40 -0.53
CA HIS A 32 -11.50 -12.00 -0.71
C HIS A 32 -12.50 -10.97 -1.23
N THR A 33 -13.21 -11.28 -2.32
CA THR A 33 -14.35 -10.47 -2.80
C THR A 33 -15.64 -10.94 -2.15
N TYR A 34 -16.25 -10.08 -1.31
CA TYR A 34 -17.58 -10.34 -0.73
C TYR A 34 -18.70 -10.11 -1.73
N GLU A 35 -18.62 -8.98 -2.43
CA GLU A 35 -19.64 -8.59 -3.38
C GLU A 35 -18.99 -7.89 -4.58
N TYR A 36 -19.37 -8.36 -5.77
CA TYR A 36 -19.04 -7.72 -7.02
C TYR A 36 -20.33 -7.46 -7.78
N ARG A 37 -20.54 -6.20 -8.15
CA ARG A 37 -21.64 -5.73 -8.98
C ARG A 37 -21.07 -5.22 -10.31
N PRO A 38 -21.19 -5.99 -11.40
CA PRO A 38 -20.66 -5.62 -12.70
C PRO A 38 -21.07 -4.21 -13.13
N GLY A 39 -20.10 -3.44 -13.63
CA GLY A 39 -20.31 -2.07 -14.06
C GLY A 39 -20.45 -1.04 -12.94
N TRP A 40 -20.31 -1.44 -11.66
CA TRP A 40 -20.48 -0.52 -10.53
C TRP A 40 -19.39 -0.64 -9.47
N ALA A 41 -19.25 -1.79 -8.79
CA ALA A 41 -18.39 -1.87 -7.62
C ALA A 41 -17.91 -3.28 -7.28
N ALA A 42 -16.77 -3.36 -6.59
CA ALA A 42 -16.31 -4.57 -5.90
C ALA A 42 -15.91 -4.22 -4.44
N PHE A 43 -16.28 -5.07 -3.49
CA PHE A 43 -16.01 -4.92 -2.06
C PHE A 43 -15.11 -6.06 -1.60
N MET A 44 -13.91 -5.73 -1.14
CA MET A 44 -12.83 -6.71 -0.95
C MET A 44 -12.16 -6.59 0.42
N SER A 45 -11.68 -7.71 0.93
CA SER A 45 -11.18 -7.82 2.30
C SER A 45 -9.97 -8.75 2.43
N ALA A 46 -9.03 -8.42 3.31
CA ALA A 46 -7.98 -9.35 3.76
C ALA A 46 -8.41 -10.09 5.05
N ASP A 47 -9.34 -9.52 5.82
CA ASP A 47 -9.89 -10.07 7.06
C ASP A 47 -11.37 -10.44 6.89
N THR A 48 -11.66 -11.72 6.71
CA THR A 48 -13.03 -12.20 6.45
C THR A 48 -13.99 -12.12 7.64
N GLU A 49 -13.57 -11.55 8.77
CA GLU A 49 -14.47 -11.17 9.86
C GLU A 49 -14.97 -9.72 9.73
N GLN A 50 -14.49 -8.99 8.72
CA GLN A 50 -14.89 -7.62 8.39
C GLN A 50 -15.55 -7.54 7.02
N SER A 51 -16.33 -6.47 6.79
CA SER A 51 -17.12 -6.36 5.56
C SER A 51 -16.28 -6.08 4.31
N HIS A 52 -15.29 -5.20 4.43
CA HIS A 52 -14.31 -4.85 3.38
C HIS A 52 -13.30 -3.84 3.94
N GLU A 53 -12.05 -3.87 3.49
CA GLU A 53 -11.07 -2.80 3.72
C GLU A 53 -10.97 -1.89 2.49
N VAL A 54 -11.33 -2.40 1.30
CA VAL A 54 -11.32 -1.63 0.06
C VAL A 54 -12.62 -1.83 -0.73
N ALA A 55 -13.20 -0.71 -1.16
CA ALA A 55 -14.28 -0.68 -2.14
C ALA A 55 -13.76 -0.03 -3.43
N LEU A 56 -13.91 -0.73 -4.56
CA LEU A 56 -13.49 -0.30 -5.88
C LEU A 56 -14.72 0.20 -6.64
N MET A 57 -14.84 1.50 -6.87
CA MET A 57 -16.00 2.13 -7.54
C MET A 57 -15.69 2.46 -8.99
N GLN A 58 -16.48 1.92 -9.92
CA GLN A 58 -16.26 2.08 -11.34
C GLN A 58 -16.71 3.45 -11.86
N LEU A 59 -15.85 4.11 -12.63
CA LEU A 59 -16.17 5.34 -13.38
C LEU A 59 -16.33 5.13 -14.89
N GLY A 60 -15.70 4.09 -15.46
CA GLY A 60 -15.62 3.87 -16.91
C GLY A 60 -14.21 4.11 -17.46
N GLU A 61 -13.94 3.54 -18.64
CA GLU A 61 -12.58 3.49 -19.23
C GLU A 61 -12.00 4.86 -19.59
N ASP A 62 -12.85 5.87 -19.82
CA ASP A 62 -12.43 7.23 -20.17
C ASP A 62 -12.03 8.08 -18.96
N ALA A 63 -12.26 7.60 -17.73
CA ALA A 63 -11.91 8.35 -16.53
C ALA A 63 -10.38 8.61 -16.47
N PRO A 64 -9.89 9.76 -16.01
CA PRO A 64 -8.46 9.99 -15.86
C PRO A 64 -7.81 8.98 -14.88
N LEU A 65 -6.59 8.53 -15.19
CA LEU A 65 -5.78 7.74 -14.25
C LEU A 65 -5.30 8.60 -13.07
N GLN A 66 -4.95 7.96 -11.96
CA GLN A 66 -4.29 8.65 -10.86
C GLN A 66 -2.95 9.22 -11.31
N GLN A 67 -2.69 10.49 -10.96
CA GLN A 67 -1.44 11.18 -11.25
C GLN A 67 -0.56 11.22 -10.01
N LYS A 68 0.75 11.02 -10.18
CA LYS A 68 1.71 11.11 -9.09
C LYS A 68 1.85 12.56 -8.59
N GLY A 69 1.79 12.76 -7.28
CA GLY A 69 2.04 14.06 -6.64
C GLY A 69 0.84 15.02 -6.62
N GLN A 70 -0.36 14.54 -6.98
CA GLN A 70 -1.59 15.31 -6.80
C GLN A 70 -2.21 15.09 -5.41
N VAL A 71 -3.10 15.99 -5.00
CA VAL A 71 -3.92 15.80 -3.79
C VAL A 71 -4.85 14.60 -3.98
N GLY A 72 -4.93 13.71 -2.99
CA GLY A 72 -5.75 12.51 -3.05
C GLY A 72 -5.08 11.34 -2.32
N LEU A 73 -5.42 10.12 -2.74
CA LEU A 73 -4.79 8.91 -2.24
C LEU A 73 -3.33 8.85 -2.69
N ASN A 74 -2.40 8.78 -1.73
CA ASN A 74 -1.01 8.46 -2.03
C ASN A 74 -0.85 6.96 -2.25
N HIS A 75 -1.12 6.17 -1.21
CA HIS A 75 -1.20 4.71 -1.26
C HIS A 75 -2.08 4.19 -0.12
N MET A 76 -2.49 2.93 -0.22
CA MET A 76 -3.00 2.12 0.90
C MET A 76 -2.03 0.98 1.19
N ALA A 77 -1.81 0.69 2.47
CA ALA A 77 -0.79 -0.25 2.93
C ALA A 77 -1.42 -1.53 3.50
N TRP A 78 -0.91 -2.67 3.06
CA TRP A 78 -1.36 -4.01 3.44
C TRP A 78 -0.25 -4.71 4.21
N ARG A 79 -0.55 -5.03 5.47
CA ARG A 79 0.41 -5.63 6.39
C ARG A 79 0.44 -7.15 6.20
N LEU A 80 1.64 -7.70 6.10
CA LEU A 80 1.90 -9.13 6.23
C LEU A 80 2.28 -9.47 7.68
N GLU A 81 2.09 -10.74 8.05
CA GLU A 81 2.33 -11.21 9.42
C GLU A 81 3.82 -11.22 9.77
N SER A 82 4.67 -11.63 8.83
CA SER A 82 6.10 -11.79 9.04
C SER A 82 6.97 -11.20 7.94
N LEU A 83 8.27 -11.06 8.24
CA LEU A 83 9.27 -10.68 7.25
C LEU A 83 9.44 -11.76 6.16
N ASP A 84 9.25 -13.03 6.50
CA ASP A 84 9.35 -14.13 5.54
C ASP A 84 8.19 -14.12 4.55
N ASP A 85 6.96 -13.78 4.99
CA ASP A 85 5.83 -13.56 4.09
C ASP A 85 6.13 -12.44 3.08
N LEU A 86 6.82 -11.38 3.52
CA LEU A 86 7.24 -10.30 2.64
C LEU A 86 8.29 -10.77 1.61
N LYS A 87 9.19 -11.70 1.96
CA LYS A 87 10.13 -12.34 1.02
C LYS A 87 9.39 -13.16 -0.03
N ASP A 88 8.44 -13.97 0.40
CA ASP A 88 7.62 -14.79 -0.51
C ASP A 88 6.80 -13.91 -1.45
N PHE A 89 6.22 -12.84 -0.91
CA PHE A 89 5.52 -11.83 -1.68
C PHE A 89 6.43 -11.16 -2.73
N TYR A 90 7.64 -10.74 -2.35
CA TYR A 90 8.63 -10.18 -3.25
C TYR A 90 8.96 -11.13 -4.41
N HIS A 91 9.24 -12.39 -4.11
CA HIS A 91 9.53 -13.40 -5.13
C HIS A 91 8.34 -13.61 -6.07
N ARG A 92 7.12 -13.66 -5.53
CA ARG A 92 5.89 -13.79 -6.33
C ARG A 92 5.69 -12.61 -7.28
N ILE A 93 5.88 -11.38 -6.80
CA ILE A 93 5.81 -10.18 -7.66
C ILE A 93 6.84 -10.25 -8.79
N LYS A 94 8.10 -10.55 -8.47
CA LYS A 94 9.17 -10.64 -9.47
C LYS A 94 8.89 -11.74 -10.51
N ALA A 95 8.42 -12.90 -10.06
CA ALA A 95 8.08 -14.03 -10.93
C ALA A 95 6.93 -13.71 -11.90
N LYS A 96 5.96 -12.90 -11.47
CA LYS A 96 4.84 -12.43 -12.31
C LYS A 96 5.22 -11.25 -13.21
N GLY A 97 6.41 -10.68 -13.04
CA GLY A 97 6.85 -9.51 -13.80
C GLY A 97 6.07 -8.23 -13.46
N TRP A 98 5.42 -8.17 -12.29
CA TRP A 98 4.73 -6.96 -11.87
C TRP A 98 5.73 -5.88 -11.43
N PRO A 99 5.49 -4.61 -11.79
CA PRO A 99 6.43 -3.54 -11.51
C PRO A 99 6.47 -3.21 -10.02
N ILE A 100 7.67 -3.20 -9.45
CA ILE A 100 7.94 -2.59 -8.15
C ILE A 100 8.39 -1.15 -8.41
N GLU A 101 7.66 -0.18 -7.89
CA GLU A 101 8.05 1.24 -8.03
C GLU A 101 9.30 1.55 -7.20
N HIS A 102 9.33 1.03 -5.97
CA HIS A 102 10.43 1.14 -5.03
C HIS A 102 10.22 0.24 -3.81
N ILE A 103 11.30 0.04 -3.06
CA ILE A 103 11.30 -0.62 -1.76
C ILE A 103 11.91 0.37 -0.77
N SER A 104 11.23 0.58 0.36
CA SER A 104 11.65 1.54 1.39
C SER A 104 11.76 0.85 2.73
N ASP A 105 12.91 1.02 3.36
CA ASP A 105 13.14 0.70 4.77
C ASP A 105 12.90 1.96 5.60
N HIS A 106 11.83 1.96 6.40
CA HIS A 106 11.45 3.07 7.28
C HIS A 106 11.99 2.91 8.71
N GLY A 107 12.96 2.01 8.91
CA GLY A 107 13.58 1.71 10.20
C GLY A 107 12.78 0.70 11.03
N ILE A 108 11.48 0.87 11.16
CA ILE A 108 10.58 -0.06 11.89
C ILE A 108 9.68 -0.91 10.99
N SER A 109 9.62 -0.57 9.71
CA SER A 109 8.89 -1.32 8.69
C SER A 109 9.65 -1.33 7.37
N LEU A 110 9.41 -2.36 6.58
CA LEU A 110 9.89 -2.47 5.20
C LEU A 110 8.68 -2.59 4.27
N GLY A 111 8.57 -1.67 3.31
CA GLY A 111 7.46 -1.60 2.36
C GLY A 111 7.92 -1.83 0.92
N ILE A 112 7.17 -2.67 0.19
CA ILE A 112 7.26 -2.85 -1.26
C ILE A 112 6.11 -2.08 -1.90
N TYR A 113 6.43 -1.09 -2.73
CA TYR A 113 5.46 -0.20 -3.34
C TYR A 113 5.23 -0.55 -4.81
N THR A 114 3.96 -0.61 -5.19
CA THR A 114 3.51 -0.81 -6.57
C THR A 114 2.28 0.06 -6.85
N ARG A 115 1.69 -0.09 -8.04
CA ARG A 115 0.43 0.54 -8.42
C ARG A 115 -0.56 -0.49 -8.92
N ASP A 116 -1.82 -0.26 -8.62
CA ASP A 116 -2.92 -0.98 -9.24
C ASP A 116 -3.09 -0.57 -10.73
N PRO A 117 -4.00 -1.22 -11.49
CA PRO A 117 -4.18 -0.95 -12.92
C PRO A 117 -4.53 0.51 -13.27
N ASP A 118 -5.09 1.27 -12.32
CA ASP A 118 -5.51 2.66 -12.52
C ASP A 118 -4.55 3.68 -11.88
N GLY A 119 -3.42 3.20 -11.37
CA GLY A 119 -2.33 4.01 -10.82
C GLY A 119 -2.45 4.32 -9.33
N ASN A 120 -3.44 3.76 -8.62
CA ASN A 120 -3.56 3.94 -7.17
C ASN A 120 -2.35 3.28 -6.48
N GLY A 121 -1.75 3.96 -5.52
CA GLY A 121 -0.60 3.42 -4.80
C GLY A 121 -1.00 2.26 -3.90
N VAL A 122 -0.20 1.20 -3.93
CA VAL A 122 -0.35 0.03 -3.07
C VAL A 122 1.00 -0.26 -2.41
N GLU A 123 1.01 -0.32 -1.09
CA GLU A 123 2.15 -0.78 -0.30
C GLU A 123 1.82 -2.15 0.28
N VAL A 124 2.76 -3.09 0.19
CA VAL A 124 2.72 -4.32 0.98
C VAL A 124 3.93 -4.32 1.87
N PHE A 125 3.71 -4.46 3.18
CA PHE A 125 4.76 -4.21 4.16
C PHE A 125 4.75 -5.18 5.31
N TYR A 126 5.90 -5.27 5.95
CA TYR A 126 6.07 -5.85 7.27
C TYR A 126 6.47 -4.76 8.26
N GLU A 127 5.95 -4.83 9.48
CA GLU A 127 6.27 -3.93 10.57
C GLU A 127 6.67 -4.74 11.81
N MET A 128 7.78 -4.35 12.44
CA MET A 128 8.28 -5.01 13.62
C MET A 128 7.23 -5.00 14.76
N PRO A 129 7.21 -6.02 15.62
CA PRO A 129 6.39 -6.00 16.82
C PRO A 129 6.63 -4.73 17.64
N ARG A 130 5.57 -4.19 18.24
CA ARG A 130 5.65 -2.94 19.01
C ARG A 130 6.72 -2.96 20.11
N ALA A 131 7.00 -4.12 20.69
CA ALA A 131 8.02 -4.28 21.73
C ALA A 131 9.46 -4.05 21.24
N GLU A 132 9.69 -4.11 19.93
CA GLU A 132 11.01 -3.94 19.29
C GLU A 132 11.21 -2.52 18.75
N TRP A 133 10.21 -1.65 18.87
CA TRP A 133 10.31 -0.28 18.38
C TRP A 133 11.33 0.52 19.21
N PRO A 134 12.06 1.47 18.58
CA PRO A 134 12.87 2.43 19.32
C PRO A 134 12.03 3.20 20.35
N VAL A 135 12.65 3.57 21.46
CA VAL A 135 12.03 4.41 22.51
C VAL A 135 11.80 5.86 22.03
N ASP A 136 12.49 6.27 20.97
CA ASP A 136 12.37 7.58 20.35
C ASP A 136 10.98 7.77 19.69
N TYR A 137 10.37 8.94 19.90
CA TYR A 137 9.07 9.29 19.35
C TYR A 137 9.13 9.62 17.85
N HIS A 138 10.32 9.84 17.28
CA HIS A 138 10.52 10.18 15.86
C HIS A 138 10.76 8.95 14.98
N ILE A 139 9.81 8.01 14.99
CA ILE A 139 9.91 6.73 14.26
C ILE A 139 9.88 6.87 12.72
N PHE A 140 9.42 8.00 12.18
CA PHE A 140 9.37 8.28 10.73
C PHE A 140 10.43 9.27 10.25
N SER A 141 11.46 9.54 11.06
CA SER A 141 12.49 10.50 10.69
C SER A 141 13.40 9.94 9.58
N ARG A 142 13.83 10.82 8.66
CA ARG A 142 14.69 10.43 7.52
C ARG A 142 16.04 9.84 7.95
N ASP A 143 16.53 10.15 9.15
CA ASP A 143 17.75 9.54 9.68
C ASP A 143 17.59 8.05 9.99
N LYS A 144 16.36 7.53 10.08
CA LYS A 144 16.05 6.11 10.31
C LYS A 144 15.89 5.31 9.02
N VAL A 145 15.70 5.97 7.88
CA VAL A 145 15.51 5.29 6.58
C VAL A 145 16.77 4.50 6.22
N GLY A 146 16.59 3.25 5.80
CA GLY A 146 17.70 2.33 5.47
C GLY A 146 18.52 1.86 6.67
N ARG A 147 18.03 2.06 7.91
CA ARG A 147 18.68 1.60 9.14
C ARG A 147 17.93 0.47 9.84
N GLY A 148 16.86 -0.05 9.24
CA GLY A 148 16.14 -1.21 9.71
C GLY A 148 16.99 -2.48 9.63
N ARG A 149 16.48 -3.55 10.22
CA ARG A 149 17.10 -4.89 10.16
C ARG A 149 16.18 -5.83 9.38
N PHE A 150 16.08 -5.61 8.08
CA PHE A 150 15.21 -6.38 7.18
C PHE A 150 16.02 -7.09 6.08
N PRO A 151 16.90 -8.05 6.42
CA PRO A 151 17.71 -8.74 5.42
C PRO A 151 16.84 -9.54 4.46
N GLY A 152 17.08 -9.41 3.16
CA GLY A 152 16.29 -10.13 2.17
C GLY A 152 16.72 -9.96 0.73
N PRO A 153 15.95 -10.53 -0.21
CA PRO A 153 16.28 -10.53 -1.64
C PRO A 153 16.20 -9.13 -2.29
N TRP A 154 15.76 -8.12 -1.54
CA TRP A 154 15.65 -6.72 -1.91
C TRP A 154 16.84 -5.86 -1.49
N ASP A 155 17.87 -6.42 -0.82
CA ASP A 155 18.97 -5.64 -0.24
C ASP A 155 19.67 -4.71 -1.26
N ALA A 156 19.77 -5.14 -2.52
CA ALA A 156 20.34 -4.34 -3.62
C ALA A 156 19.35 -3.30 -4.22
N GLU A 157 18.07 -3.38 -3.88
CA GLU A 157 16.98 -2.55 -4.43
C GLU A 157 16.43 -1.54 -3.42
N ILE A 158 16.76 -1.66 -2.12
CA ILE A 158 16.40 -0.67 -1.11
C ILE A 158 17.03 0.67 -1.50
N ARG A 159 16.20 1.69 -1.67
CA ARG A 159 16.70 3.05 -1.87
C ARG A 159 17.27 3.57 -0.55
N ALA A 160 18.56 3.88 -0.54
CA ALA A 160 19.24 4.49 0.61
C ALA A 160 18.70 5.90 0.93
N ASP A 161 18.06 6.52 -0.05
CA ASP A 161 17.41 7.80 -0.02
C ASP A 161 15.92 7.60 -0.33
N GLY A 162 15.07 7.65 0.70
CA GLY A 162 13.62 7.68 0.53
C GLY A 162 13.18 8.68 -0.55
N PRO A 163 11.98 8.54 -1.15
CA PRO A 163 11.60 9.20 -2.39
C PRO A 163 11.95 10.70 -2.38
N PRO A 164 12.44 11.27 -3.50
CA PRO A 164 12.76 12.70 -3.57
C PRO A 164 11.50 13.48 -3.20
N VAL A 165 11.56 14.21 -2.09
CA VAL A 165 10.54 15.19 -1.72
C VAL A 165 10.66 16.30 -2.75
N PRO A 166 9.64 16.57 -3.59
CA PRO A 166 9.59 17.85 -4.26
C PRO A 166 9.60 18.88 -3.14
N LEU A 167 10.65 19.72 -3.06
CA LEU A 167 10.62 20.88 -2.20
C LEU A 167 9.30 21.59 -2.52
N ALA A 168 8.39 21.64 -1.56
CA ALA A 168 7.18 22.43 -1.71
C ALA A 168 7.67 23.82 -2.09
N GLN A 169 7.32 24.26 -3.31
CA GLN A 169 7.55 25.66 -3.63
C GLN A 169 6.78 26.47 -2.58
N PRO A 170 7.41 27.49 -1.98
CA PRO A 170 6.72 28.31 -0.99
C PRO A 170 5.41 28.78 -1.61
N VAL A 171 4.31 28.49 -0.93
CA VAL A 171 3.00 29.04 -1.31
C VAL A 171 3.16 30.56 -1.28
N PRO A 172 2.96 31.28 -2.40
CA PRO A 172 3.01 32.74 -2.38
C PRO A 172 1.92 33.25 -1.42
N ALA A 173 2.30 34.26 -0.63
CA ALA A 173 1.47 34.88 0.40
C ALA A 173 0.16 35.49 -0.15
#